data_AF-A0A6P7FL86-F1
#
_entry.id   AF-A0A6P7FL86-F1
#
_cell.length_a   1.000
_cell.length_b   1.000
_cell.length_c   1.000
_cell.angle_alpha   90.00
_cell.angle_beta   90.00
_cell.angle_gamma   90.00
#
_symmetry.space_group_name_H-M   'P 1'
#
loop_
_entity.id
_entity.type
_entity.pdbx_description
1 polymer ?
#
loop_
_entity_poly.entity_id
_entity_poly.type
_entity_poly.pdbx_seq_one_letter_code
_entity_poly.pdbx_strand_id
1 'polypeptide(L)'
;MKSIFIITFFACIGLAVTVAIPMNIKGPAPDLDDPNCVVCFSAGNFIQGFKNSGDSKEEAKQQRNFICNLFNTDELMQICMSTYEEDVEYIYGVTDLRTVTEMCIDMNKCKAKPNI
;
A
#
# COMPACT_ATOMS: atom_id res chain seq x y z
N MET A 1 12.43 24.11 -39.96
CA MET A 1 11.18 24.55 -39.31
C MET A 1 10.39 23.29 -38.97
N LYS A 2 10.05 22.90 -37.74
CA LYS A 2 10.18 23.44 -36.37
C LYS A 2 10.39 22.21 -35.47
N SER A 3 11.39 22.22 -34.58
CA SER A 3 11.34 21.41 -33.36
C SER A 3 10.23 21.96 -32.48
N ILE A 4 9.39 21.12 -31.86
CA ILE A 4 8.61 21.46 -30.66
C ILE A 4 8.06 20.18 -29.97
N PHE A 5 8.66 19.88 -28.81
CA PHE A 5 8.11 19.41 -27.53
C PHE A 5 7.34 18.07 -27.43
N ILE A 6 8.10 16.99 -27.21
CA ILE A 6 7.67 15.85 -26.38
C ILE A 6 8.02 16.20 -24.92
N ILE A 7 7.26 17.10 -24.31
CA ILE A 7 7.28 17.32 -22.87
C ILE A 7 5.83 17.55 -22.48
N THR A 8 5.19 16.53 -21.89
CA THR A 8 4.12 16.60 -20.86
C THR A 8 3.26 15.32 -20.87
N PHE A 9 3.82 14.19 -20.43
CA PHE A 9 3.00 13.09 -19.89
C PHE A 9 3.64 12.43 -18.66
N PHE A 10 4.51 13.16 -17.95
CA PHE A 10 5.21 12.68 -16.75
C PHE A 10 4.86 13.49 -15.49
N ALA A 11 3.90 14.41 -15.56
CA ALA A 11 3.53 15.30 -14.45
C ALA A 11 2.26 14.88 -13.69
N CYS A 12 1.56 13.80 -14.06
CA CYS A 12 0.33 13.38 -13.40
C CYS A 12 0.51 12.27 -12.36
N ILE A 13 1.64 11.57 -12.33
CA ILE A 13 1.88 10.50 -11.35
C ILE A 13 2.35 11.08 -10.00
N GLY A 14 3.00 12.25 -10.00
CA GLY A 14 3.47 12.90 -8.77
C GLY A 14 2.39 13.54 -7.89
N LEU A 15 1.17 13.75 -8.42
CA LEU A 15 0.04 14.37 -7.69
C LEU A 15 -1.08 13.38 -7.35
N ALA A 16 -1.01 12.14 -7.85
CA ALA A 16 -1.99 11.10 -7.53
C ALA A 16 -1.77 10.47 -6.15
N VAL A 17 -0.58 10.63 -5.55
CA VAL A 17 -0.29 10.11 -4.20
C VAL A 17 -0.97 10.95 -3.09
N THR A 18 -1.52 12.11 -3.44
CA THR A 18 -2.22 13.00 -2.50
C THR A 18 -3.75 12.98 -2.64
N VAL A 19 -4.32 12.17 -3.53
CA VAL A 19 -5.78 12.07 -3.66
C VAL A 19 -6.30 11.15 -2.55
N ALA A 20 -6.46 11.76 -1.39
CA ALA A 20 -7.51 11.47 -0.42
C ALA A 20 -7.93 10.00 -0.36
N ILE A 21 -7.13 9.18 0.34
CA ILE A 21 -7.73 8.07 1.08
C ILE A 21 -8.71 8.76 2.03
N PRO A 22 -10.03 8.54 1.93
CA PRO A 22 -10.97 9.12 2.87
C PRO A 22 -10.64 8.57 4.26
N MET A 23 -9.89 9.35 5.03
CA MET A 23 -9.62 9.11 6.45
C MET A 23 -10.89 9.41 7.23
N ASN A 24 -11.93 8.60 7.01
CA ASN A 24 -13.08 8.53 7.89
C ASN A 24 -13.37 7.08 8.24
N ILE A 25 -12.30 6.33 8.51
CA ILE A 25 -12.42 5.00 9.08
C ILE A 25 -11.93 5.11 10.53
N LYS A 26 -12.81 4.72 11.46
CA LYS A 26 -12.54 4.62 12.90
C LYS A 26 -11.56 3.46 13.17
N GLY A 27 -10.39 3.50 12.55
CA GLY A 27 -9.28 2.57 12.80
C GLY A 27 -8.27 3.18 13.77
N PRO A 28 -7.40 2.36 14.37
CA PRO A 28 -6.21 2.86 15.05
C PRO A 28 -5.30 3.59 14.06
N ALA A 29 -4.60 4.65 14.50
CA ALA A 29 -3.55 5.26 13.71
C ALA A 29 -2.32 4.32 13.63
N PRO A 30 -1.68 4.18 12.45
CA PRO A 30 -0.51 3.31 12.29
C PRO A 30 0.71 3.87 13.04
N ASP A 31 1.53 2.97 13.58
CA ASP A 31 2.85 3.31 14.13
C ASP A 31 3.86 3.51 12.99
N LEU A 32 4.03 4.75 12.54
CA LEU A 32 4.91 5.08 11.42
C LEU A 32 6.41 5.05 11.77
N ASP A 33 6.77 4.78 13.03
CA ASP A 33 8.17 4.61 13.45
C ASP A 33 8.66 3.17 13.24
N ASP A 34 7.74 2.21 12.98
CA ASP A 34 8.06 0.81 12.69
C ASP A 34 8.07 0.56 11.16
N PRO A 35 9.22 0.21 10.56
CA PRO A 35 9.32 -0.07 9.13
C PRO A 35 8.35 -1.14 8.62
N ASN A 36 8.05 -2.17 9.44
CA ASN A 36 7.08 -3.21 9.05
C ASN A 36 5.66 -2.65 8.98
N CYS A 37 5.33 -1.74 9.90
CA CYS A 37 4.01 -1.12 9.93
C CYS A 37 3.82 -0.16 8.76
N VAL A 38 4.84 0.65 8.45
CA VAL A 38 4.85 1.54 7.28
C VAL A 38 4.66 0.75 5.98
N VAL A 39 5.40 -0.34 5.81
CA VAL A 39 5.29 -1.19 4.62
C VAL A 39 3.93 -1.86 4.55
N CYS A 40 3.49 -2.51 5.62
CA CYS A 40 2.20 -3.19 5.64
C CYS A 40 1.05 -2.23 5.35
N PHE A 41 1.05 -1.06 5.98
CA PHE A 41 0.00 -0.07 5.75
C PHE A 41 0.01 0.41 4.31
N SER A 42 1.18 0.78 3.76
CA SER A 42 1.27 1.33 2.41
C SER A 42 0.95 0.29 1.34
N ALA A 43 1.63 -0.86 1.37
CA ALA A 43 1.40 -1.95 0.43
C ALA A 43 -0.01 -2.54 0.58
N GLY A 44 -0.49 -2.70 1.82
CA GLY A 44 -1.83 -3.19 2.11
C GLY A 44 -2.94 -2.31 1.55
N ASN A 45 -2.76 -0.99 1.49
CA ASN A 45 -3.71 -0.10 0.81
C ASN A 45 -3.74 -0.31 -0.71
N PHE A 46 -2.60 -0.56 -1.35
CA PHE A 46 -2.59 -0.94 -2.76
C PHE A 46 -3.28 -2.28 -3.00
N ILE A 47 -2.98 -3.28 -2.17
CA ILE A 47 -3.58 -4.62 -2.25
C ILE A 47 -5.10 -4.57 -2.06
N GLN A 48 -5.57 -3.81 -1.06
CA GLN A 48 -7.00 -3.58 -0.84
C GLN A 48 -7.64 -2.84 -2.02
N GLY A 49 -6.91 -1.91 -2.64
CA GLY A 49 -7.31 -1.23 -3.87
C GLY A 49 -7.52 -2.19 -5.05
N PHE A 50 -6.57 -3.09 -5.30
CA PHE A 50 -6.69 -4.13 -6.33
C PHE A 50 -7.91 -5.03 -6.08
N LYS A 51 -8.06 -5.52 -4.85
CA LYS A 51 -9.20 -6.34 -4.43
C LYS A 51 -10.54 -5.63 -4.65
N ASN A 52 -10.64 -4.36 -4.27
CA ASN A 52 -11.85 -3.57 -4.44
C ASN A 52 -12.14 -3.24 -5.92
N SER A 53 -11.11 -3.23 -6.77
CA SER A 53 -11.24 -3.03 -8.22
C SER A 53 -11.64 -4.30 -8.97
N GLY A 54 -11.66 -5.45 -8.29
CA GLY A 54 -12.02 -6.74 -8.85
C GLY A 54 -10.84 -7.54 -9.41
N ASP A 55 -9.61 -7.09 -9.21
CA ASP A 55 -8.41 -7.81 -9.62
C ASP A 55 -8.28 -9.12 -8.83
N SER A 56 -7.86 -10.18 -9.49
CA SER A 56 -7.59 -11.48 -8.85
C SER A 56 -6.39 -11.39 -7.92
N LYS A 57 -6.31 -12.35 -6.99
CA LYS A 57 -5.18 -12.48 -6.06
C LYS A 57 -3.87 -12.65 -6.82
N GLU A 58 -3.88 -13.43 -7.90
CA GLU A 58 -2.73 -13.70 -8.75
C GLU A 58 -2.25 -12.43 -9.48
N GLU A 59 -3.17 -11.59 -9.97
CA GLU A 59 -2.84 -10.29 -10.56
C GLU A 59 -2.22 -9.34 -9.52
N ALA A 60 -2.79 -9.28 -8.31
CA ALA A 60 -2.24 -8.48 -7.22
C ALA A 60 -0.81 -8.93 -6.83
N LYS A 61 -0.53 -10.23 -6.83
CA LYS A 61 0.83 -10.77 -6.59
C LYS A 61 1.83 -10.33 -7.66
N GLN A 62 1.41 -10.23 -8.92
CA GLN A 62 2.29 -9.77 -10.01
C GLN A 62 2.70 -8.30 -9.85
N GLN A 63 1.94 -7.50 -9.10
CA GLN A 63 2.28 -6.10 -8.81
C GLN A 63 3.39 -5.93 -7.77
N ARG A 64 3.90 -7.02 -7.15
CA ARG A 64 4.95 -7.00 -6.11
C ARG A 64 6.11 -6.07 -6.44
N ASN A 65 6.74 -6.25 -7.60
CA ASN A 65 7.91 -5.45 -7.97
C ASN A 65 7.54 -3.98 -8.19
N PHE A 66 6.39 -3.71 -8.79
CA PHE A 66 5.92 -2.34 -9.02
C PHE A 66 5.70 -1.62 -7.69
N ILE A 67 4.93 -2.22 -6.77
CA ILE A 67 4.60 -1.63 -5.48
C ILE A 67 5.84 -1.50 -4.59
N CYS A 68 6.67 -2.54 -4.48
CA CYS A 68 7.82 -2.49 -3.59
C CYS A 68 8.91 -1.51 -4.06
N ASN A 69 8.99 -1.20 -5.36
CA ASN A 69 9.89 -0.17 -5.88
C ASN A 69 9.39 1.26 -5.66
N LEU A 70 8.18 1.47 -5.10
CA LEU A 70 7.68 2.79 -4.71
C LEU A 70 8.28 3.28 -3.38
N PHE A 71 8.86 2.38 -2.57
CA PHE A 71 9.50 2.76 -1.32
C PHE A 71 10.83 3.49 -1.58
N ASN A 72 11.09 4.53 -0.79
CA ASN A 72 12.21 5.45 -0.97
C ASN A 72 13.51 5.01 -0.30
N THR A 73 13.51 3.89 0.42
CA THR A 73 14.70 3.31 1.06
C THR A 73 14.82 1.83 0.73
N ASP A 74 16.06 1.36 0.64
CA ASP A 74 16.35 -0.07 0.41
C ASP A 74 15.75 -0.94 1.52
N GLU A 75 15.76 -0.47 2.77
CA GLU A 75 15.18 -1.18 3.90
C GLU A 75 13.68 -1.46 3.70
N LEU A 76 12.88 -0.41 3.43
CA LEU A 76 11.43 -0.55 3.22
C LEU A 76 11.12 -1.38 1.96
N MET A 77 11.91 -1.19 0.90
CA MET A 77 11.80 -2.01 -0.31
C MET A 77 12.04 -3.49 0.00
N GLN A 78 13.08 -3.84 0.75
CA GLN A 78 13.38 -5.24 1.10
C GLN A 78 12.33 -5.86 2.02
N ILE A 79 11.82 -5.09 2.99
CA ILE A 79 10.70 -5.54 3.84
C ILE A 79 9.47 -5.82 2.96
N CYS A 80 9.11 -4.90 2.06
CA CYS A 80 8.01 -5.12 1.12
C CYS A 80 8.26 -6.37 0.27
N MET A 81 9.43 -6.49 -0.35
CA MET A 81 9.76 -7.63 -1.20
C MET A 81 9.66 -8.95 -0.47
N SER A 82 9.98 -9.01 0.82
CA SER A 82 9.93 -10.25 1.61
C SER A 82 8.52 -10.60 2.13
N THR A 83 7.66 -9.61 2.33
CA THR A 83 6.36 -9.78 3.00
C THR A 83 5.13 -9.64 2.09
N TYR A 84 5.29 -9.04 0.91
CA TYR A 84 4.17 -8.66 0.04
C TYR A 84 3.24 -9.82 -0.34
N GLU A 85 3.77 -11.00 -0.66
CA GLU A 85 2.93 -12.14 -1.06
C GLU A 85 2.08 -12.67 0.11
N GLU A 86 2.61 -12.64 1.33
CA GLU A 86 1.86 -12.97 2.55
C GLU A 86 0.76 -11.94 2.81
N ASP A 87 1.06 -10.65 2.65
CA ASP A 87 0.08 -9.57 2.77
C ASP A 87 -1.07 -9.73 1.77
N VAL A 88 -0.76 -10.12 0.52
CA VAL A 88 -1.77 -10.41 -0.50
C VAL A 88 -2.65 -11.58 -0.08
N GLU A 89 -2.07 -12.69 0.38
CA GLU A 89 -2.83 -13.85 0.84
C GLU A 89 -3.77 -13.49 1.99
N TYR A 90 -3.28 -12.76 2.99
CA TYR A 90 -4.08 -12.37 4.15
C TYR A 90 -5.22 -11.42 3.74
N ILE A 91 -4.90 -10.32 3.06
CA ILE A 91 -5.89 -9.28 2.71
C ILE A 91 -6.96 -9.83 1.75
N TYR A 92 -6.61 -10.71 0.81
CA TYR A 92 -7.62 -11.36 -0.04
C TYR A 92 -8.48 -12.37 0.75
N GLY A 93 -7.93 -13.01 1.79
CA GLY A 93 -8.66 -13.93 2.67
C GLY A 93 -9.65 -13.26 3.63
N VAL A 94 -9.46 -11.97 3.93
CA VAL A 94 -10.38 -11.17 4.77
C VAL A 94 -11.71 -10.93 4.05
N THR A 95 -12.85 -11.35 4.61
CA THR A 95 -14.17 -11.16 3.97
C THR A 95 -15.03 -10.07 4.62
N ASP A 96 -14.65 -9.62 5.80
CA ASP A 96 -15.33 -8.59 6.57
C ASP A 96 -14.77 -7.19 6.28
N LEU A 97 -15.54 -6.16 6.66
CA LEU A 97 -15.15 -4.75 6.48
C LEU A 97 -14.14 -4.36 7.57
N ARG A 98 -12.86 -4.67 7.33
CA ARG A 98 -11.72 -4.22 8.12
C ARG A 98 -10.88 -3.20 7.37
N THR A 99 -10.25 -2.32 8.14
CA THR A 99 -9.23 -1.40 7.64
C THR A 99 -7.91 -2.12 7.42
N VAL A 100 -7.08 -1.55 6.54
CA VAL A 100 -5.70 -2.03 6.36
C VAL A 100 -4.92 -1.98 7.68
N THR A 101 -5.10 -0.95 8.51
CA THR A 101 -4.41 -0.88 9.79
C THR A 101 -4.80 -2.03 10.72
N GLU A 102 -6.09 -2.36 10.83
CA GLU A 102 -6.54 -3.52 11.62
C GLU A 102 -5.93 -4.82 11.08
N MET A 103 -5.92 -5.01 9.77
CA MET A 103 -5.29 -6.18 9.14
C MET A 103 -3.78 -6.25 9.43
N CYS A 104 -3.07 -5.11 9.40
CA CYS A 104 -1.66 -5.04 9.73
C CYS A 104 -1.36 -5.32 11.21
N ILE A 105 -2.27 -4.96 12.11
CA ILE A 105 -2.19 -5.32 13.53
C ILE A 105 -2.39 -6.83 13.71
N ASP A 106 -3.37 -7.43 13.03
CA ASP A 106 -3.62 -8.87 13.11
C ASP A 106 -2.42 -9.69 12.59
N MET A 107 -1.75 -9.20 11.55
CA MET A 107 -0.51 -9.79 11.01
C MET A 107 0.72 -9.52 11.89
N ASN A 108 0.57 -8.86 13.04
CA ASN A 108 1.66 -8.44 13.93
C ASN A 108 2.72 -7.54 13.25
N LYS A 109 2.34 -6.85 12.17
CA LYS A 109 3.21 -5.89 11.45
C LYS A 109 3.09 -4.47 11.97
N CYS A 110 1.98 -4.17 12.65
CA CYS A 110 1.75 -2.91 13.36
C CYS A 110 1.44 -3.18 14.83
N LYS A 111 1.91 -2.29 15.71
CA LYS A 111 1.41 -2.22 17.08
C LYS A 111 0.15 -1.36 17.12
N ALA A 112 -0.82 -1.78 17.93
CA ALA A 112 -1.97 -0.92 18.23
C ALA A 112 -1.50 0.30 19.02
N LYS A 113 -1.54 1.50 18.42
CA LYS A 113 -1.47 2.76 19.15
C LYS A 113 -2.89 3.21 19.52
N PRO A 114 -3.17 3.56 20.78
CA PRO A 114 -4.47 4.12 21.14
C PRO A 114 -4.67 5.45 20.39
N ASN A 115 -5.88 5.66 19.86
CA ASN A 115 -6.27 6.94 19.28
C ASN A 115 -6.23 8.01 20.39
N ILE A 116 -5.29 8.95 20.29
CA ILE A 116 -5.21 10.14 21.15
C ILE A 116 -6.13 11.22 20.58
#